data_AF-A0A257GMP3-F1
#
_entry.id   AF-A0A257GMP3-F1
#
_cell.length_a   1.000
_cell.length_b   1.000
_cell.length_c   1.000
_cell.angle_alpha   90.00
_cell.angle_beta   90.00
_cell.angle_gamma   90.00
#
_symmetry.space_group_name_H-M   'P 1'
#
loop_
_entity.id
_entity.type
_entity.pdbx_description
1 polymer ?
#
loop_
_entity_poly.entity_id
_entity_poly.type
_entity_poly.pdbx_seq_one_letter_code
_entity_poly.pdbx_strand_id
1 'polypeptide(L)'
;MTLNFSIGEPSPGDLLADAEQFYESTVSDLLRAVNALKAGEYEVAKAVPQTVRDLRLALDLVHSERGRLEKLRKQVAGAVGTGTLDLHDARDEIGRRLARLRDASAG
;
A
#
# COMPACT_ATOMS: atom_id res chain seq x y z
N MET A 1 -11.40 -17.55 -3.44
CA MET A 1 -11.58 -16.25 -2.76
C MET A 1 -11.82 -15.21 -3.85
N THR A 2 -13.04 -14.68 -3.96
CA THR A 2 -13.40 -13.65 -4.95
C THR A 2 -13.04 -12.29 -4.38
N LEU A 3 -12.04 -11.62 -4.97
CA LEU A 3 -11.72 -10.23 -4.66
C LEU A 3 -12.74 -9.34 -5.37
N ASN A 4 -13.74 -8.87 -4.63
CA ASN A 4 -14.70 -7.90 -5.10
C ASN A 4 -14.04 -6.52 -5.08
N PHE A 5 -13.64 -6.00 -6.24
CA PHE A 5 -13.34 -4.58 -6.39
C PHE A 5 -14.68 -3.84 -6.43
N SER A 6 -14.97 -3.06 -5.38
CA SER A 6 -16.13 -2.17 -5.33
C SER A 6 -15.93 -1.06 -6.37
N ILE A 7 -16.72 -1.11 -7.45
CA ILE A 7 -16.71 -0.22 -8.63
C ILE A 7 -17.07 1.26 -8.30
N GLY A 8 -17.18 1.64 -7.03
CA GLY A 8 -17.58 2.98 -6.60
C GLY A 8 -16.62 3.70 -5.65
N GLU A 9 -15.58 3.05 -5.14
CA GLU A 9 -14.55 3.70 -4.34
C GLU A 9 -13.32 3.97 -5.21
N PRO A 10 -12.73 5.18 -5.15
CA PRO A 10 -11.49 5.47 -5.88
C PRO A 10 -10.45 4.40 -5.52
N SER A 11 -9.72 3.92 -6.52
CA SER A 11 -8.75 2.87 -6.24
C SER A 11 -7.70 3.41 -5.25
N PRO A 12 -7.10 2.57 -4.40
CA PRO A 12 -6.08 3.03 -3.46
C PRO A 12 -4.92 3.79 -4.13
N GLY A 13 -4.63 3.50 -5.39
CA GLY A 13 -3.65 4.24 -6.20
C GLY A 13 -4.11 5.67 -6.54
N ASP A 14 -5.41 5.85 -6.81
CA ASP A 14 -5.99 7.16 -7.12
C ASP A 14 -5.96 8.07 -5.89
N LEU A 15 -6.28 7.53 -4.70
CA LEU A 15 -6.21 8.27 -3.44
C LEU A 15 -4.80 8.75 -3.09
N LEU A 16 -3.78 7.96 -3.45
CA LEU A 16 -2.38 8.32 -3.20
C LEU A 16 -1.92 9.45 -4.14
N ALA A 17 -2.30 9.36 -5.41
CA ALA A 17 -2.04 10.40 -6.41
C ALA A 17 -2.73 11.73 -6.05
N ASP A 18 -3.99 11.66 -5.60
CA ASP A 18 -4.72 12.83 -5.11
C ASP A 18 -4.03 13.46 -3.89
N ALA A 19 -3.55 12.64 -2.96
CA ALA A 19 -2.81 13.12 -1.79
C ALA A 19 -1.49 13.80 -2.19
N GLU A 20 -0.73 13.20 -3.10
CA GLU A 20 0.52 13.75 -3.63
C GLU A 20 0.29 15.12 -4.30
N GLN A 21 -0.74 15.24 -5.14
CA GLN A 21 -1.13 16.51 -5.73
C GLN A 21 -1.49 17.55 -4.66
N PHE A 22 -2.19 17.14 -3.61
CA PHE A 22 -2.53 18.01 -2.49
C PHE A 22 -1.29 18.52 -1.77
N TYR A 23 -0.26 17.69 -1.59
CA TYR A 23 1.02 18.11 -1.00
C TYR A 23 1.72 19.19 -1.82
N GLU A 24 1.87 18.97 -3.12
CA GLU A 24 2.56 19.91 -4.01
C GLU A 24 1.88 21.27 -4.03
N SER A 25 0.54 21.28 -4.11
CA SER A 25 -0.27 22.51 -4.03
C SER A 25 -0.06 23.20 -2.69
N THR A 26 -0.14 22.46 -1.58
CA THR A 26 -0.05 23.02 -0.24
C THR A 26 1.33 23.59 0.07
N VAL A 27 2.40 22.93 -0.38
CA VAL A 27 3.78 23.45 -0.28
C VAL A 27 3.92 24.74 -1.06
N SER A 28 3.37 24.80 -2.28
CA SER A 28 3.39 26.00 -3.12
C SER A 28 2.66 27.17 -2.47
N ASP A 29 1.50 26.93 -1.85
CA ASP A 29 0.72 27.95 -1.15
C ASP A 29 1.45 28.48 0.09
N LEU A 30 2.10 27.60 0.87
CA LEU A 30 2.91 28.00 2.01
C LEU A 30 4.10 28.87 1.60
N LEU A 31 4.81 28.50 0.52
CA LEU A 31 5.92 29.29 0.00
C LEU A 31 5.45 30.67 -0.48
N ARG A 32 4.29 30.73 -1.16
CA ARG A 32 3.69 32.00 -1.58
C ARG A 32 3.35 32.88 -0.37
N ALA A 33 2.76 32.30 0.67
CA ALA A 33 2.42 33.05 1.87
C ALA A 33 3.66 33.55 2.65
N VAL A 34 4.73 32.75 2.72
CA VAL A 34 6.01 33.19 3.30
C VAL A 34 6.60 34.38 2.52
N ASN A 35 6.51 34.36 1.19
CA ASN A 35 7.01 35.46 0.36
C ASN A 35 6.16 36.74 0.51
N ALA A 36 4.83 36.60 0.57
CA ALA A 36 3.92 37.73 0.84
C ALA A 36 4.20 38.37 2.22
N LEU A 37 4.42 37.54 3.24
CA LEU A 37 4.83 38.00 4.58
C LEU A 37 6.16 38.79 4.54
N LYS A 38 7.16 38.29 3.81
CA LYS A 38 8.45 38.99 3.62
C LYS A 38 8.28 40.32 2.87
N ALA A 39 7.28 40.44 2.00
CA ALA A 39 6.94 41.66 1.27
C ALA A 39 6.07 42.64 2.09
N GLY A 40 5.67 42.29 3.33
CA GLY A 40 4.81 43.12 4.17
C GLY A 40 3.31 42.99 3.88
N GLU A 41 2.90 42.01 3.08
CA GLU A 41 1.50 41.72 2.75
C GLU A 41 0.88 40.77 3.78
N TYR A 42 0.50 41.32 4.94
CA TYR A 42 -0.01 40.54 6.08
C TYR A 42 -1.43 39.97 5.91
N GLU A 43 -2.20 40.45 4.91
CA GLU A 43 -3.53 39.88 4.61
C GLU A 43 -3.44 38.44 4.11
N VAL A 44 -2.37 38.08 3.38
CA VAL A 44 -2.12 36.71 2.90
C VAL A 44 -1.78 35.75 4.05
N ALA A 45 -1.24 36.29 5.15
CA ALA A 45 -0.87 35.52 6.34
C ALA A 45 -2.07 34.89 7.05
N LYS A 46 -3.28 35.46 6.87
CA LYS A 46 -4.51 34.96 7.51
C LYS A 46 -4.93 33.58 6.99
N ALA A 47 -4.53 33.20 5.77
CA ALA A 47 -4.84 31.89 5.18
C ALA A 47 -3.86 30.79 5.63
N VAL A 48 -2.65 31.15 6.07
CA VAL A 48 -1.57 30.20 6.44
C VAL A 48 -2.00 29.14 7.46
N PRO A 49 -2.72 29.48 8.56
CA PRO A 49 -3.12 28.47 9.54
C PRO A 49 -4.05 27.41 8.95
N GLN A 50 -4.90 27.78 7.99
CA GLN A 50 -5.79 26.83 7.32
C GLN A 50 -5.00 25.91 6.38
N THR A 51 -4.10 26.49 5.57
CA THR A 51 -3.20 25.72 4.69
C THR A 51 -2.35 24.70 5.46
N VAL A 52 -1.84 25.06 6.65
CA VAL A 52 -1.09 24.12 7.51
C VAL A 52 -1.98 23.00 8.06
N ARG A 53 -3.25 23.29 8.36
CA ARG A 53 -4.21 22.26 8.82
C ARG A 53 -4.54 21.29 7.70
N ASP A 54 -4.78 21.80 6.50
CA ASP A 54 -5.09 20.98 5.34
C ASP A 54 -3.91 20.07 4.98
N LEU A 55 -2.66 20.57 5.07
CA LEU A 55 -1.44 19.76 4.93
C LEU A 55 -1.41 18.60 5.94
N ARG A 56 -1.74 18.89 7.19
CA ARG A 56 -1.73 17.89 8.26
C ARG A 56 -2.77 16.80 8.05
N LEU A 57 -3.96 17.17 7.57
CA LEU A 57 -5.01 16.21 7.21
C LEU A 57 -4.56 15.29 6.07
N ALA A 58 -3.92 15.83 5.04
CA ALA A 58 -3.33 15.03 3.96
C ALA A 58 -2.24 14.07 4.48
N LEU A 59 -1.43 14.51 5.44
CA LEU A 59 -0.39 13.69 6.08
C LEU A 59 -0.96 12.52 6.89
N ASP A 60 -2.02 12.77 7.63
CA ASP A 60 -2.73 11.74 8.39
C ASP A 60 -3.38 10.71 7.45
N LEU A 61 -3.93 11.14 6.31
CA LEU A 61 -4.49 10.25 5.29
C LEU A 61 -3.43 9.30 4.71
N VAL A 62 -2.28 9.81 4.29
CA VAL A 62 -1.18 9.00 3.75
C VAL A 62 -0.66 8.00 4.79
N HIS A 63 -0.50 8.41 6.04
CA HIS A 63 -0.09 7.48 7.10
C HIS A 63 -1.11 6.37 7.35
N SER A 64 -2.41 6.70 7.28
CA SER A 64 -3.47 5.71 7.41
C SER A 64 -3.41 4.66 6.30
N GLU A 65 -3.15 5.09 5.06
CA GLU A 65 -3.07 4.21 3.90
C GLU A 65 -1.83 3.32 3.95
N ARG A 66 -0.67 3.87 4.33
CA ARG A 66 0.54 3.07 4.62
C ARG A 66 0.26 1.99 5.67
N GLY A 67 -0.47 2.33 6.73
CA GLY A 67 -0.88 1.37 7.75
C GLY A 67 -1.80 0.26 7.22
N ARG A 68 -2.71 0.57 6.29
CA ARG A 68 -3.56 -0.42 5.61
C ARG A 68 -2.75 -1.32 4.68
N LEU A 69 -1.84 -0.76 3.89
CA LEU A 69 -0.95 -1.53 3.01
C LEU A 69 -0.05 -2.49 3.79
N GLU A 70 0.50 -2.07 4.92
CA GLU A 70 1.31 -2.95 5.77
C GLU A 70 0.48 -4.10 6.38
N LYS A 71 -0.78 -3.84 6.77
CA LYS A 71 -1.69 -4.90 7.21
C LYS A 71 -2.00 -5.88 6.08
N LEU A 72 -2.29 -5.37 4.89
CA LEU A 72 -2.56 -6.18 3.70
C LEU A 72 -1.34 -7.04 3.34
N ARG A 73 -0.14 -6.44 3.34
CA ARG A 73 1.12 -7.14 3.12
C ARG A 73 1.32 -8.29 4.12
N LYS A 74 1.04 -8.06 5.41
CA LYS A 74 1.12 -9.11 6.44
C LYS A 74 0.09 -10.22 6.23
N GLN A 75 -1.13 -9.89 5.79
CA GLN A 75 -2.14 -10.90 5.48
C GLN A 75 -1.77 -11.75 4.26
N VAL A 76 -1.25 -11.12 3.21
CA VAL A 76 -0.78 -11.83 2.00
C VAL A 76 0.45 -12.66 2.31
N ALA A 77 1.46 -12.10 2.97
CA ALA A 77 2.66 -12.84 3.36
C ALA A 77 2.34 -13.95 4.37
N GLY A 78 1.41 -13.70 5.29
CA GLY A 78 0.89 -14.71 6.22
C GLY A 78 0.07 -15.80 5.55
N ALA A 79 -0.34 -15.64 4.28
CA ALA A 79 -0.99 -16.67 3.47
C ALA A 79 0.00 -17.45 2.58
N VAL A 80 1.23 -16.97 2.39
CA VAL A 80 2.28 -17.71 1.69
C VAL A 80 2.89 -18.73 2.67
N GLY A 81 2.54 -20.01 2.48
CA GLY A 81 3.01 -21.11 3.33
C GLY A 81 2.01 -21.63 4.37
N THR A 82 0.75 -21.17 4.34
CA THR A 82 -0.35 -21.74 5.17
C THR A 82 -0.93 -23.03 4.60
N GLY A 83 -0.56 -23.41 3.38
CA GLY A 83 -0.71 -24.78 2.93
C GLY A 83 0.20 -25.66 3.77
N THR A 84 -0.39 -26.51 4.63
CA THR A 84 0.37 -27.53 5.34
C THR A 84 0.94 -28.49 4.30
N LEU A 85 2.23 -28.36 3.99
CA LEU A 85 2.95 -29.34 3.18
C LEU A 85 3.14 -30.59 4.04
N ASP A 86 2.33 -31.61 3.78
CA ASP A 86 2.53 -32.91 4.41
C ASP A 86 3.77 -33.59 3.80
N LEU A 87 4.88 -33.50 4.54
CA LEU A 87 6.16 -34.08 4.14
C LEU A 87 6.13 -35.61 4.15
N HIS A 88 5.20 -36.23 4.90
CA HIS A 88 5.03 -37.67 4.93
C HIS A 88 4.36 -38.17 3.65
N ASP A 89 3.21 -37.59 3.29
CA ASP A 89 2.52 -37.90 2.03
C ASP A 89 3.38 -37.59 0.80
N ALA A 90 4.13 -36.47 0.83
CA ALA A 90 5.05 -36.11 -0.23
C ALA A 90 6.18 -37.15 -0.38
N ARG A 91 6.74 -37.65 0.73
CA ARG A 91 7.76 -38.71 0.72
C ARG A 91 7.21 -39.99 0.12
N ASP A 92 6.00 -40.38 0.49
CA ASP A 92 5.36 -41.61 -0.01
C ASP A 92 5.10 -41.52 -1.51
N GLU A 93 4.66 -40.38 -2.01
CA GLU A 93 4.45 -40.15 -3.44
C GLU A 93 5.77 -40.20 -4.23
N ILE A 94 6.84 -39.59 -3.72
CA ILE A 94 8.18 -39.68 -4.34
C ILE A 94 8.64 -41.14 -4.38
N GLY A 95 8.47 -41.89 -3.28
CA GLY A 95 8.81 -43.31 -3.21
C GLY A 95 8.09 -44.15 -4.26
N ARG A 96 6.77 -43.96 -4.42
CA ARG A 96 5.98 -44.63 -5.47
C ARG A 96 6.48 -44.32 -6.87
N ARG A 97 6.79 -43.06 -7.17
CA ARG A 97 7.31 -42.65 -8.49
C ARG A 97 8.68 -43.27 -8.78
N LEU A 98 9.58 -43.29 -7.79
CA LEU A 98 10.89 -43.92 -7.92
C LEU A 98 10.77 -45.44 -8.13
N ALA A 99 9.85 -46.11 -7.45
CA ALA A 99 9.60 -47.53 -7.66
C ALA A 99 9.16 -47.81 -9.11
N ARG A 100 8.17 -47.05 -9.61
CA ARG A 100 7.73 -47.18 -11.02
C ARG A 100 8.86 -46.94 -12.02
N LEU A 101 9.74 -45.97 -11.75
CA LEU A 101 10.90 -45.71 -12.63
C LEU A 101 11.90 -46.87 -12.61
N ARG A 102 12.12 -47.51 -11.45
CA ARG A 102 12.99 -48.69 -11.37
C ARG A 102 12.37 -49.89 -12.09
N ASP A 103 11.08 -50.12 -11.91
CA ASP A 103 10.36 -51.20 -12.59
C ASP A 103 10.41 -51.02 -14.11
N ALA A 104 10.25 -49.78 -14.60
CA ALA A 104 10.37 -49.45 -16.01
C ALA A 104 11.81 -49.61 -16.56
N SER A 105 12.84 -49.56 -15.70
CA SER A 105 14.24 -49.75 -16.10
C SER A 105 14.70 -51.21 -16.05
N ALA A 106 13.92 -52.10 -15.44
CA ALA A 106 14.25 -53.52 -15.26
C ALA A 106 13.55 -54.45 -16.27
N GLY A 107 12.88 -53.89 -17.29
CA GLY A 107 12.21 -54.59 -18.39
C GLY A 107 12.91 -54.42 -19.72
#